data_AF-A0A8K1CPM7-F1
#
_entry.id   AF-A0A8K1CPM7-F1
#
_cell.length_a   1.000
_cell.length_b   1.000
_cell.length_c   1.000
_cell.angle_alpha   90.00
_cell.angle_beta   90.00
_cell.angle_gamma   90.00
#
_symmetry.space_group_name_H-M   'P 1'
#
loop_
_entity.id
_entity.type
_entity.pdbx_description
1 polymer ?
#
loop_
_entity_poly.entity_id
_entity_poly.type
_entity_poly.pdbx_seq_one_letter_code
_entity_poly.pdbx_strand_id
1 'polypeptide(L)' 'MHLMYYVGTDGKRVYTLKVSAGGKSKEDPSGNPTHSAHPARFSPDDKFSKERIITKKRHGLLPTQTPDPIFT' A
#
# COMPACT_ATOMS: atom_id res chain seq x y z
N MET A 1 4.19 13.10 5.56
CA MET A 1 2.82 12.57 5.42
C MET A 1 2.43 11.93 6.74
N HIS A 2 1.49 12.54 7.48
CA HIS A 2 1.08 12.07 8.81
C HIS A 2 -0.19 11.21 8.79
N LEU A 3 -0.89 11.14 7.66
CA LEU A 3 -2.09 10.33 7.56
C LEU A 3 -1.70 8.87 7.33
N MET A 4 -2.12 8.02 8.25
CA MET A 4 -1.91 6.57 8.23
C MET A 4 -3.27 5.87 8.14
N TYR A 5 -3.27 4.58 7.80
CA TYR A 5 -4.45 3.74 7.83
C TYR A 5 -4.13 2.29 8.17
N TYR A 6 -5.15 1.55 8.60
CA TYR A 6 -5.19 0.09 8.63
C TYR A 6 -6.48 -0.40 7.97
N VAL A 7 -6.57 -1.69 7.69
CA VAL A 7 -7.76 -2.32 7.08
C VAL A 7 -8.66 -2.82 8.20
N GLY A 8 -9.90 -2.32 8.25
CA GLY A 8 -10.91 -2.75 9.20
C GLY A 8 -11.51 -4.12 8.85
N THR A 9 -12.34 -4.65 9.74
CA THR A 9 -13.03 -5.94 9.54
C THR A 9 -14.01 -5.93 8.36
N ASP A 10 -14.48 -4.75 7.97
CA ASP A 10 -15.33 -4.51 6.79
C ASP A 10 -14.52 -4.37 5.49
N GLY A 11 -13.21 -4.53 5.54
CA GLY A 11 -12.30 -4.35 4.40
C GLY A 11 -12.06 -2.89 4.03
N LYS A 12 -12.62 -1.91 4.76
CA LYS A 12 -12.42 -0.48 4.49
C LYS A 12 -11.20 0.04 5.23
N ARG A 13 -10.65 1.15 4.72
CA ARG A 13 -9.54 1.83 5.36
C ARG A 13 -10.03 2.64 6.55
N VAL A 14 -9.46 2.40 7.73
CA VAL A 14 -9.66 3.23 8.92
C VAL A 14 -8.45 4.14 9.06
N TYR A 15 -8.69 5.45 8.97
CA TYR A 15 -7.63 6.46 8.97
C TYR A 15 -7.24 6.90 10.39
N THR A 16 -5.98 7.24 10.58
CA THR A 16 -5.44 7.71 11.85
C THR A 16 -4.26 8.66 11.67
N LEU A 17 -4.10 9.57 12.63
CA LEU A 17 -2.95 10.47 12.74
C LEU A 17 -1.95 10.01 13.80
N LYS A 18 -2.15 8.82 14.40
CA LYS A 18 -1.21 8.22 15.36
C LYS A 18 0.12 7.92 14.64
N VAL A 19 0.96 8.94 14.62
CA VAL A 19 2.30 8.94 14.07
C VAL A 19 3.26 9.25 15.21
N SER A 20 4.44 8.67 15.13
CA SER A 20 5.49 8.53 16.15
C SER A 20 6.09 9.81 16.77
N ALA A 21 5.34 10.88 16.99
CA ALA A 21 5.77 12.02 17.78
C ALA A 21 5.11 11.94 19.18
N GLY A 22 5.70 11.17 20.09
CA GLY A 22 5.25 11.06 21.49
C GLY A 22 5.10 9.64 22.05
N GLY A 23 5.40 8.59 21.27
CA GLY A 23 5.69 7.27 21.84
C GLY A 23 4.51 6.32 22.12
N LYS A 24 3.36 6.44 21.45
CA LYS A 24 2.33 5.36 21.48
C LYS A 24 1.76 5.02 20.09
N SER A 25 2.20 3.85 19.64
CA SER A 25 1.63 2.92 18.65
C SER A 25 1.31 3.45 17.25
N LYS A 26 2.21 3.14 16.29
CA LYS A 26 1.90 3.06 14.84
C LYS A 26 1.11 1.79 14.52
N GLU A 27 0.28 1.35 15.45
CA GLU A 27 -0.33 0.03 15.45
C GLU A 27 -1.84 0.16 15.32
N ASP A 28 -2.44 -0.79 14.63
CA ASP A 28 -3.88 -0.99 14.68
C ASP A 28 -4.31 -1.43 16.11
N PRO A 29 -5.61 -1.53 16.40
CA PRO A 29 -6.09 -2.02 17.69
C PRO A 29 -5.62 -3.44 18.07
N SER A 30 -5.05 -4.18 17.12
CA SER A 30 -4.53 -5.55 17.26
C SER A 30 -3.00 -5.61 17.37
N GLY A 31 -2.29 -4.47 17.33
CA GLY A 31 -0.83 -4.40 17.36
C GLY A 31 -0.12 -4.47 15.98
N ASN A 32 -0.85 -4.52 14.87
CA ASN A 32 -0.25 -4.57 13.52
C ASN A 32 0.19 -3.21 13.03
N PRO A 33 1.30 -3.11 12.26
CA PRO A 33 1.76 -1.84 11.74
C PRO A 33 0.76 -1.18 10.77
N THR A 34 0.52 0.11 10.98
CA THR A 34 -0.27 0.96 10.08
C THR A 34 0.53 1.36 8.83
N HIS A 35 -0.18 1.65 7.73
CA HIS A 35 0.40 2.04 6.45
C HIS A 35 0.16 3.51 6.12
N SER A 36 1.02 4.13 5.31
CA SER A 36 0.80 5.49 4.80
C SER A 36 -0.46 5.55 3.95
N ALA A 37 -1.35 6.50 4.22
CA ALA A 37 -2.54 6.74 3.41
C ALA A 37 -2.23 7.28 2.01
N HIS A 38 -1.00 7.76 1.79
CA HIS A 38 -0.56 8.37 0.56
C HIS A 38 0.27 7.38 -0.28
N PRO A 39 0.07 7.34 -1.60
CA PRO A 39 0.86 6.50 -2.49
C PRO A 39 2.32 6.96 -2.56
N ALA A 40 3.20 6.07 -3.02
CA ALA A 40 4.58 6.43 -3.33
C ALA A 40 4.61 7.52 -4.42
N ARG A 41 5.56 8.45 -4.31
CA ARG A 41 5.72 9.56 -5.27
C ARG A 41 6.09 9.00 -6.65
N PHE A 42 5.39 9.45 -7.69
CA PHE A 42 5.78 9.18 -9.07
C PHE A 42 7.04 9.98 -9.44
N SER A 43 7.97 9.33 -10.13
CA SER A 43 9.16 9.95 -10.69
C SER A 43 9.33 9.47 -12.13
N PRO A 44 9.50 10.36 -13.12
CA PRO A 44 9.75 9.95 -14.49
C PRO A 44 11.05 9.14 -14.65
N ASP A 45 12.11 9.55 -13.95
CA ASP A 45 13.43 8.89 -13.92
C ASP A 45 13.49 7.73 -12.91
N ASP A 46 12.44 6.90 -12.85
CA ASP A 46 12.40 5.80 -11.89
C ASP A 46 13.41 4.69 -12.23
N LYS A 47 14.61 4.83 -11.67
CA LYS A 47 15.78 3.94 -11.86
C LYS A 47 15.51 2.49 -11.48
N PHE A 48 14.54 2.24 -10.60
CA PHE A 48 14.20 0.90 -10.11
C PHE A 48 12.94 0.32 -10.76
N SER A 49 12.53 0.88 -11.90
CA SER A 49 11.35 0.43 -12.65
C SER A 49 11.48 -1.01 -13.13
N LYS A 50 12.66 -1.43 -13.59
CA LYS A 50 12.95 -2.80 -14.04
C LYS A 50 12.75 -3.81 -12.91
N GLU A 51 13.33 -3.54 -11.74
CA GLU A 51 13.27 -4.39 -10.55
C GLU A 51 11.83 -4.52 -10.03
N ARG A 52 11.08 -3.40 -10.04
CA ARG A 52 9.66 -3.42 -9.67
C ARG A 52 8.85 -4.31 -10.62
N ILE A 53 9.06 -4.21 -11.94
CA ILE A 53 8.34 -5.02 -12.93
C ILE A 53 8.68 -6.51 -12.76
N ILE A 54 9.96 -6.85 -12.58
CA ILE A 54 10.40 -8.24 -12.35
C ILE A 54 9.75 -8.81 -11.09
N THR A 55 9.71 -8.04 -10.00
CA THR A 55 9.10 -8.47 -8.74
C THR A 55 7.59 -8.71 -8.93
N LYS A 56 6.88 -7.79 -9.58
CA LYS A 56 5.45 -7.98 -9.89
C LYS A 56 5.22 -9.23 -10.74
N LYS A 57 6.04 -9.45 -11.78
CA LYS A 57 5.94 -10.62 -12.65
C LYS A 57 6.09 -11.92 -11.88
N ARG A 58 7.06 -12.01 -10.97
CA ARG A 58 7.32 -13.20 -10.13
C ARG A 58 6.13 -13.57 -9.26
N HIS A 59 5.39 -12.58 -8.75
CA HIS A 59 4.24 -12.78 -7.87
C HIS A 59 2.89 -12.77 -8.62
N GLY A 60 2.87 -12.77 -9.96
CA GLY A 60 1.61 -12.78 -10.71
C GLY A 60 0.79 -11.48 -10.59
N LEU A 61 1.43 -10.36 -10.27
CA LEU A 61 0.77 -9.08 -9.97
C LEU A 61 0.72 -8.12 -11.17
N LEU A 62 1.21 -8.53 -12.35
CA LEU A 62 1.09 -7.70 -13.56
C LEU A 62 -0.32 -7.85 -14.15
N PRO A 63 -1.00 -6.75 -14.52
CA PRO A 63 -2.31 -6.82 -15.18
C PRO A 63 -2.29 -7.66 -16.47
N THR A 64 -1.15 -7.69 -17.16
CA THR A 64 -0.96 -8.45 -18.41
C THR A 64 -0.83 -9.96 -18.21
N GLN A 65 -0.78 -10.45 -16.97
CA GLN A 65 -0.73 -11.89 -16.66
C GLN A 65 -2.12 -12.53 -16.59
N THR A 66 -3.18 -11.73 -16.54
CA THR A 66 -4.58 -12.19 -16.56
C THR A 66 -5.26 -11.74 -17.85
N PRO A 67 -6.25 -12.51 -18.36
CA PRO A 67 -7.07 -12.04 -19.47
C PRO A 67 -7.78 -10.74 -19.09
N ASP A 68 -8.06 -9.90 -20.08
CA ASP A 68 -8.79 -8.65 -19.84
C ASP A 68 -10.13 -8.95 -19.18
N PRO A 69 -10.54 -8.15 -18.18
CA PRO A 69 -11.83 -8.32 -17.53
C PRO A 69 -12.94 -8.20 -18.58
N ILE A 70 -13.81 -9.21 -18.65
CA ILE A 70 -14.99 -9.16 -19.51
C ILE A 70 -15.99 -8.22 -18.82
N PHE A 71 -16.21 -7.04 -19.40
CA PHE A 71 -17.27 -6.13 -18.98
C PHE A 71 -18.57 -6.54 -19.69
N THR A 72 -19.32 -7.46 -19.10
CA THR A 72 -20.72 -7.77 -19.47
C THR A 72 -21.69 -6.91 -18.68
#